data_AF-A0A1W9XCA3-F1
#
_entry.id   AF-A0A1W9XCA3-F1
#
_cell.length_a   1.000
_cell.length_b   1.000
_cell.length_c   1.000
_cell.angle_alpha   90.00
_cell.angle_beta   90.00
_cell.angle_gamma   90.00
#
_symmetry.space_group_name_H-M   'P 1'
#
loop_
_entity.id
_entity.type
_entity.pdbx_description
1 polymer ?
#
loop_
_entity_poly.entity_id
_entity_poly.type
_entity_poly.pdbx_seq_one_letter_code
_entity_poly.pdbx_strand_id
1 'polypeptide(L)'
;MSRLVAFAAIQGGYNIVSKVEGKYQKALQTHDASTKIGFPNTAYFLPVIYSLTGLKVETLEDIQEPLEFARGLLPPHVKGQHHLPYLGPLLDAGMAALFAFEIEEALRYLEEPDFYLHSEEIDEDAGKIWLGAADDTVFRKRGVEFVDGSAPGFAAIVGAAPNPEIAKMIVEEYQRRSLYIFCAANQNGTTVIEQLIEAGVQVGWNTRIVPFGPDIS
;
A
#
# COMPACT_ATOMS: atom_id res chain seq x y z
N MET A 1 13.05 -5.74 22.40
CA MET A 1 12.50 -6.03 21.07
C MET A 1 12.66 -7.52 20.78
N SER A 2 11.62 -8.20 20.28
CA SER A 2 11.68 -9.65 20.02
C SER A 2 12.60 -9.97 18.85
N ARG A 3 13.50 -10.95 19.02
CA ARG A 3 14.38 -11.44 17.94
C ARG A 3 13.58 -11.94 16.74
N LEU A 4 12.48 -12.64 17.00
CA LEU A 4 11.64 -13.22 15.94
C LEU A 4 10.99 -12.11 15.10
N VAL A 5 10.52 -11.05 15.75
CA VAL A 5 9.94 -9.88 15.06
C VAL A 5 11.00 -9.15 14.23
N ALA A 6 12.17 -8.89 14.83
CA ALA A 6 13.26 -8.23 14.11
C ALA A 6 13.73 -9.05 12.90
N PHE A 7 13.85 -10.37 13.07
CA PHE A 7 14.15 -11.27 11.97
C PHE A 7 13.09 -11.21 10.88
N ALA A 8 11.81 -11.39 11.23
CA ALA A 8 10.72 -11.45 10.26
C ALA A 8 10.60 -10.16 9.43
N ALA A 9 10.70 -9.00 10.06
CA ALA A 9 10.60 -7.72 9.36
C ALA A 9 11.83 -7.43 8.48
N ILE A 10 13.05 -7.74 8.94
CA ILE A 10 14.25 -7.61 8.10
C ILE A 10 14.15 -8.54 6.90
N GLN A 11 13.77 -9.81 7.09
CA GLN A 11 13.55 -10.74 5.98
C GLN A 11 12.44 -10.28 5.04
N GLY A 12 11.36 -9.70 5.58
CA GLY A 12 10.28 -9.10 4.81
C GLY A 12 10.79 -7.99 3.90
N GLY A 13 11.60 -7.06 4.44
CA GLY A 13 12.25 -5.99 3.68
C GLY A 13 13.13 -6.52 2.54
N TYR A 14 13.99 -7.51 2.81
CA TYR A 14 14.81 -8.14 1.76
C TYR A 14 13.97 -8.79 0.67
N ASN A 15 12.90 -9.51 1.07
CA ASN A 15 12.02 -10.21 0.14
C ASN A 15 11.33 -9.22 -0.81
N ILE A 16 10.66 -8.19 -0.28
CA ILE A 16 9.93 -7.25 -1.11
C ILE A 16 10.86 -6.44 -2.03
N VAL A 17 11.98 -5.93 -1.52
CA VAL A 17 12.95 -5.18 -2.35
C VAL A 17 13.46 -6.04 -3.49
N SER A 18 13.83 -7.30 -3.21
CA SER A 18 14.34 -8.22 -4.24
C SER A 18 13.26 -8.62 -5.26
N LYS A 19 12.01 -8.79 -4.82
CA LYS A 19 10.86 -9.04 -5.70
C LYS A 19 10.65 -7.88 -6.67
N VAL A 20 10.70 -6.65 -6.15
CA VAL A 20 10.45 -5.43 -6.92
C VAL A 20 11.60 -5.15 -7.89
N GLU A 21 12.85 -5.42 -7.50
CA GLU A 21 13.97 -5.42 -8.46
C GLU A 21 13.75 -6.36 -9.63
N GLY A 22 13.28 -7.58 -9.37
CA GLY A 22 12.95 -8.54 -10.44
C GLY A 22 11.85 -8.00 -11.36
N LYS A 23 10.79 -7.41 -10.80
CA LYS A 23 9.70 -6.79 -11.58
C LYS A 23 10.21 -5.60 -12.40
N TYR A 24 11.00 -4.73 -11.79
CA TYR A 24 11.57 -3.56 -12.46
C TYR A 24 12.46 -3.95 -13.64
N GLN A 25 13.35 -4.93 -13.45
CA GLN A 25 14.21 -5.44 -14.53
C GLN A 25 13.39 -6.05 -15.67
N LYS A 26 12.28 -6.74 -15.35
CA LYS A 26 11.36 -7.25 -16.37
C LYS A 26 10.65 -6.12 -17.12
N ALA A 27 10.21 -5.07 -16.42
CA ALA A 27 9.60 -3.90 -17.02
C ALA A 27 10.56 -3.20 -18.00
N LEU A 28 11.84 -3.00 -17.62
CA LEU A 28 12.88 -2.44 -18.49
C LEU A 28 13.19 -3.29 -19.74
N GLN A 29 12.95 -4.61 -19.67
CA GLN A 29 13.10 -5.49 -20.84
C GLN A 29 11.88 -5.45 -21.78
N THR A 30 10.73 -5.02 -21.26
CA THR A 30 9.44 -5.06 -21.97
C THR A 30 9.02 -3.69 -22.50
N HIS A 31 9.46 -2.63 -21.85
CA HIS A 31 9.12 -1.23 -22.13
C HIS A 31 10.37 -0.38 -22.28
N ASP A 32 10.26 0.73 -23.01
CA ASP A 32 11.36 1.70 -23.13
C ASP A 32 11.60 2.38 -21.78
N ALA A 33 12.87 2.67 -21.46
CA ALA A 33 13.25 3.32 -20.19
C ALA A 33 12.57 4.69 -19.99
N SER A 34 12.24 5.39 -21.09
CA SER A 34 11.53 6.67 -21.07
C SER A 34 10.01 6.56 -20.90
N THR A 35 9.46 5.35 -20.77
CA THR A 35 8.02 5.12 -20.54
C THR A 35 7.59 5.82 -19.27
N LYS A 36 6.52 6.62 -19.36
CA LYS A 36 5.97 7.34 -18.20
C LYS A 36 5.37 6.37 -17.19
N ILE A 37 5.61 6.66 -15.91
CA ILE A 37 5.07 5.91 -14.77
C ILE A 37 4.57 6.90 -13.70
N GLY A 38 3.55 6.49 -12.96
CA GLY A 38 3.01 7.28 -11.85
C GLY A 38 1.57 6.90 -11.51
N PHE A 39 1.04 7.57 -10.50
CA PHE A 39 -0.35 7.42 -10.08
C PHE A 39 -1.27 8.40 -10.83
N PRO A 40 -2.57 8.07 -10.97
CA PRO A 40 -3.50 8.94 -11.65
C PRO A 40 -3.69 10.27 -10.90
N ASN A 41 -3.81 11.36 -11.64
CA ASN A 41 -4.23 12.69 -11.15
C ASN A 41 -3.50 13.20 -9.89
N THR A 42 -2.20 12.93 -9.77
CA THR A 42 -1.36 13.47 -8.70
C THR A 42 -0.28 14.43 -9.21
N ALA A 43 -0.03 15.49 -8.44
CA ALA A 43 1.10 16.41 -8.67
C ALA A 43 2.37 16.02 -7.89
N TYR A 44 2.36 14.86 -7.21
CA TYR A 44 3.37 14.46 -6.24
C TYR A 44 4.20 13.24 -6.68
N PHE A 45 4.25 12.93 -7.98
CA PHE A 45 5.03 11.82 -8.55
C PHE A 45 4.65 10.48 -7.89
N LEU A 46 5.62 9.79 -7.29
CA LEU A 46 5.42 8.72 -6.32
C LEU A 46 5.49 9.34 -4.91
N PRO A 47 4.35 9.59 -4.23
CA PRO A 47 4.28 10.47 -3.07
C PRO A 47 5.16 10.07 -1.88
N VAL A 48 5.30 8.78 -1.57
CA VAL A 48 6.12 8.30 -0.43
C VAL A 48 7.60 8.57 -0.73
N ILE A 49 8.09 8.14 -1.88
CA ILE A 49 9.46 8.38 -2.35
C ILE A 49 9.74 9.89 -2.41
N TYR A 50 8.86 10.66 -3.04
CA TYR A 50 9.03 12.11 -3.18
C TYR A 50 9.04 12.80 -1.81
N SER A 51 8.18 12.40 -0.88
CA SER A 51 8.11 12.99 0.46
C SER A 51 9.37 12.73 1.29
N LEU A 52 9.99 11.56 1.15
CA LEU A 52 11.14 11.14 1.96
C LEU A 52 12.49 11.54 1.37
N THR A 53 12.58 11.68 0.04
CA THR A 53 13.85 11.89 -0.67
C THR A 53 13.87 13.13 -1.57
N GLY A 54 12.71 13.64 -1.97
CA GLY A 54 12.60 14.67 -3.00
C GLY A 54 12.83 14.19 -4.43
N LEU A 55 13.05 12.88 -4.64
CA LEU A 55 13.23 12.28 -5.96
C LEU A 55 11.92 12.31 -6.75
N LYS A 56 12.00 12.82 -7.99
CA LYS A 56 10.86 12.94 -8.89
C LYS A 56 10.89 11.79 -9.89
N VAL A 57 10.10 10.76 -9.60
CA VAL A 57 9.98 9.60 -10.48
C VAL A 57 8.90 9.88 -11.53
N GLU A 58 9.29 10.02 -12.78
CA GLU A 58 8.37 10.26 -13.90
C GLU A 58 8.41 9.14 -14.95
N THR A 59 9.52 8.45 -15.05
CA THR A 59 9.79 7.41 -16.05
C THR A 59 10.28 6.12 -15.41
N LEU A 60 10.28 5.03 -16.18
CA LEU A 60 10.88 3.76 -15.73
C LEU A 60 12.36 3.92 -15.37
N GLU A 61 13.13 4.73 -16.09
CA GLU A 61 14.53 4.98 -15.76
C GLU A 61 14.70 5.58 -14.35
N ASP A 62 13.82 6.49 -13.97
CA ASP A 62 13.88 7.20 -12.68
C ASP A 62 13.64 6.28 -11.47
N ILE A 63 13.12 5.06 -11.65
CA ILE A 63 12.90 4.08 -10.58
C ILE A 63 14.22 3.54 -10.02
N GLN A 64 15.29 3.54 -10.81
CA GLN A 64 16.57 2.94 -10.40
C GLN A 64 17.10 3.59 -9.11
N GLU A 65 17.11 4.92 -9.04
CA GLU A 65 17.64 5.66 -7.89
C GLU A 65 16.90 5.38 -6.56
N PRO A 66 15.56 5.48 -6.46
CA PRO A 66 14.85 5.15 -5.23
C PRO A 66 14.93 3.66 -4.88
N LEU A 67 15.06 2.76 -5.86
CA LEU A 67 15.24 1.33 -5.60
C LEU A 67 16.63 1.00 -5.02
N GLU A 68 17.67 1.65 -5.53
CA GLU A 68 19.02 1.56 -4.96
C GLU A 68 19.06 2.14 -3.54
N PHE A 69 18.37 3.26 -3.31
CA PHE A 69 18.20 3.82 -1.97
C PHE A 69 17.51 2.83 -1.02
N ALA A 70 16.41 2.21 -1.44
CA ALA A 70 15.71 1.19 -0.66
C ALA A 70 16.61 -0.01 -0.33
N ARG A 71 17.40 -0.49 -1.30
CA ARG A 71 18.39 -1.54 -1.07
C ARG A 71 19.46 -1.13 -0.06
N GLY A 72 19.91 0.12 -0.08
CA GLY A 72 20.89 0.66 0.87
C GLY A 72 20.40 0.73 2.31
N LEU A 73 19.09 0.79 2.52
CA LEU A 73 18.47 0.78 3.86
C LEU A 73 18.39 -0.61 4.49
N LEU A 74 18.54 -1.68 3.71
CA LEU A 74 18.40 -3.04 4.23
C LEU A 74 19.54 -3.38 5.20
N PRO A 75 19.24 -3.62 6.49
CA PRO A 75 20.26 -3.90 7.48
C PRO A 75 20.78 -5.33 7.34
N PRO A 76 21.98 -5.65 7.87
CA PRO A 76 22.46 -7.03 7.87
C PRO A 76 21.48 -7.97 8.60
N HIS A 77 21.41 -9.21 8.13
CA HIS A 77 20.58 -10.24 8.76
C HIS A 77 20.90 -10.43 10.25
N VAL A 78 19.86 -10.71 11.04
CA VAL A 78 19.98 -10.92 12.49
C VAL A 78 20.88 -12.12 12.79
N LYS A 79 21.93 -11.91 13.59
CA LYS A 79 22.85 -12.97 14.02
C LYS A 79 22.14 -14.00 14.92
N GLY A 80 22.52 -15.28 14.80
CA GLY A 80 21.93 -16.36 15.60
C GLY A 80 22.31 -16.30 17.10
N GLN A 81 23.55 -15.90 17.40
CA GLN A 81 24.10 -15.76 18.76
C GLN A 81 24.54 -14.31 19.01
N HIS A 82 24.48 -13.87 20.27
CA HIS A 82 24.84 -12.50 20.70
C HIS A 82 24.18 -11.39 19.87
N HIS A 83 22.89 -11.58 19.53
CA HIS A 83 22.09 -10.60 18.81
C HIS A 83 21.78 -9.39 19.69
N LEU A 84 21.94 -8.20 19.12
CA LEU A 84 21.56 -6.94 19.73
C LEU A 84 20.56 -6.26 18.78
N PRO A 85 19.27 -6.67 18.82
CA PRO A 85 18.28 -6.12 17.92
C PRO A 85 17.99 -4.68 18.34
N TYR A 86 18.45 -3.73 17.51
CA TYR A 86 18.17 -2.31 17.67
C TYR A 86 16.96 -1.92 16.84
N LEU A 87 16.19 -0.96 17.35
CA LEU A 87 14.99 -0.46 16.67
C LEU A 87 15.33 0.23 15.34
N GLY A 88 16.44 0.97 15.26
CA GLY A 88 16.83 1.70 14.05
C GLY A 88 16.88 0.82 12.78
N PRO A 89 17.73 -0.22 12.75
CA PRO A 89 17.80 -1.15 11.62
C PRO A 89 16.46 -1.77 11.23
N LEU A 90 15.59 -2.03 12.21
CA LEU A 90 14.26 -2.56 11.95
C LEU A 90 13.37 -1.54 11.23
N LEU A 91 13.43 -0.27 11.64
CA LEU A 91 12.71 0.82 10.99
C LEU A 91 13.27 1.09 9.58
N ASP A 92 14.58 1.00 9.40
CA ASP A 92 15.21 1.13 8.07
C ASP A 92 14.72 0.05 7.11
N ALA A 93 14.61 -1.21 7.57
CA ALA A 93 14.02 -2.29 6.77
C ALA A 93 12.54 -2.03 6.42
N GLY A 94 11.77 -1.44 7.35
CA GLY A 94 10.40 -1.02 7.08
C GLY A 94 10.32 0.09 6.04
N MET A 95 11.22 1.07 6.11
CA MET A 95 11.30 2.14 5.12
C MET A 95 11.69 1.60 3.74
N ALA A 96 12.66 0.68 3.66
CA ALA A 96 12.98 -0.02 2.42
C ALA A 96 11.76 -0.71 1.80
N ALA A 97 10.92 -1.33 2.64
CA ALA A 97 9.69 -1.97 2.18
C ALA A 97 8.67 -0.97 1.63
N LEU A 98 8.50 0.19 2.26
CA LEU A 98 7.59 1.24 1.76
C LEU A 98 7.98 1.73 0.36
N PHE A 99 9.27 1.95 0.12
CA PHE A 99 9.77 2.34 -1.21
C PHE A 99 9.50 1.25 -2.24
N ALA A 100 9.79 -0.01 -1.88
CA ALA A 100 9.57 -1.14 -2.77
C ALA A 100 8.08 -1.32 -3.11
N PHE A 101 7.18 -1.22 -2.12
CA PHE A 101 5.73 -1.33 -2.35
C PHE A 101 5.19 -0.21 -3.23
N GLU A 102 5.61 1.04 -3.04
CA GLU A 102 5.18 2.14 -3.91
C GLU A 102 5.67 1.94 -5.36
N ILE A 103 6.89 1.45 -5.56
CA ILE A 103 7.42 1.09 -6.88
C ILE A 103 6.63 -0.08 -7.48
N GLU A 104 6.34 -1.12 -6.70
CA GLU A 104 5.53 -2.27 -7.14
C GLU A 104 4.17 -1.82 -7.65
N GLU A 105 3.56 -0.89 -6.92
CA GLU A 105 2.24 -0.37 -7.24
C GLU A 105 2.27 0.50 -8.50
N ALA A 106 3.27 1.39 -8.62
CA ALA A 106 3.48 2.17 -9.84
C ALA A 106 3.68 1.27 -11.07
N LEU A 107 4.41 0.15 -10.91
CA LEU A 107 4.58 -0.84 -11.98
C LEU A 107 3.27 -1.55 -12.33
N ARG A 108 2.40 -1.84 -11.35
CA ARG A 108 1.06 -2.39 -11.63
C ARG A 108 0.22 -1.41 -12.44
N TYR A 109 0.23 -0.11 -12.11
CA TYR A 109 -0.48 0.90 -12.91
C TYR A 109 -0.01 0.95 -14.38
N LEU A 110 1.27 0.64 -14.63
CA LEU A 110 1.81 0.53 -15.98
C LEU A 110 1.38 -0.78 -16.68
N GLU A 111 1.49 -1.92 -16.00
CA GLU A 111 1.25 -3.25 -16.58
C GLU A 111 -0.25 -3.59 -16.70
N GLU A 112 -1.06 -3.10 -15.76
CA GLU A 112 -2.48 -3.40 -15.60
C GLU A 112 -3.31 -2.11 -15.41
N PRO A 113 -3.35 -1.20 -16.41
CA PRO A 113 -3.94 0.14 -16.26
C PRO A 113 -5.43 0.14 -15.93
N ASP A 114 -6.16 -0.90 -16.34
CA ASP A 114 -7.59 -1.04 -16.08
C ASP A 114 -7.91 -1.78 -14.77
N PHE A 115 -6.91 -2.17 -13.98
CA PHE A 115 -7.13 -2.98 -12.78
C PHE A 115 -8.00 -2.26 -11.74
N TYR A 116 -7.64 -1.01 -11.43
CA TYR A 116 -8.35 -0.18 -10.46
C TYR A 116 -9.48 0.62 -11.09
N LEU A 117 -10.56 0.77 -10.34
CA LEU A 117 -11.65 1.67 -10.69
C LEU A 117 -11.36 3.06 -10.14
N HIS A 118 -11.18 4.00 -11.05
CA HIS A 118 -10.96 5.39 -10.71
C HIS A 118 -12.29 6.10 -10.37
N SER A 119 -12.74 5.92 -9.13
CA SER A 119 -14.04 6.40 -8.63
C SER A 119 -14.04 6.56 -7.10
N GLU A 120 -15.02 7.30 -6.57
CA GLU A 120 -15.31 7.31 -5.13
C GLU A 120 -16.12 6.06 -4.70
N GLU A 121 -16.78 5.40 -5.64
CA GLU A 121 -17.65 4.23 -5.45
C GLU A 121 -17.12 3.01 -6.21
N ILE A 122 -17.38 1.82 -5.67
CA ILE A 122 -17.10 0.55 -6.36
C ILE A 122 -18.20 0.21 -7.38
N ASP A 123 -17.88 -0.67 -8.33
CA ASP A 123 -18.87 -1.27 -9.24
C ASP A 123 -18.89 -2.79 -9.02
N GLU A 124 -19.80 -3.24 -8.16
CA GLU A 124 -19.96 -4.66 -7.81
C GLU A 124 -20.43 -5.49 -9.00
N ASP A 125 -21.31 -4.95 -9.85
CA ASP A 125 -21.88 -5.65 -11.01
C ASP A 125 -20.81 -5.94 -12.07
N ALA A 126 -19.85 -5.02 -12.24
CA ALA A 126 -18.69 -5.21 -13.12
C ALA A 126 -17.50 -5.92 -12.44
N GLY A 127 -17.61 -6.30 -11.16
CA GLY A 127 -16.52 -6.92 -10.39
C GLY A 127 -15.34 -5.97 -10.11
N LYS A 128 -15.55 -4.66 -10.19
CA LYS A 128 -14.55 -3.61 -10.03
C LYS A 128 -14.64 -3.00 -8.62
N ILE A 129 -14.09 -3.73 -7.66
CA ILE A 129 -14.19 -3.39 -6.23
C ILE A 129 -12.96 -2.67 -5.67
N TRP A 130 -11.87 -2.56 -6.43
CA TRP A 130 -10.60 -1.96 -5.98
C TRP A 130 -10.43 -0.56 -6.53
N LEU A 131 -10.11 0.41 -5.66
CA LEU A 131 -9.99 1.82 -6.04
C LEU A 131 -8.54 2.29 -6.21
N GLY A 132 -7.57 1.56 -5.65
CA GLY A 132 -6.14 1.87 -5.79
C GLY A 132 -5.74 3.19 -5.16
N ALA A 133 -4.69 3.80 -5.71
CA ALA A 133 -4.22 5.12 -5.33
C ALA A 133 -5.29 6.19 -5.61
N ALA A 134 -5.59 7.00 -4.60
CA ALA A 134 -6.59 8.03 -4.67
C ALA A 134 -6.04 9.32 -5.28
N ASP A 135 -6.92 10.06 -5.96
CA ASP A 135 -6.59 11.35 -6.54
C ASP A 135 -6.31 12.42 -5.50
N ASP A 136 -5.47 13.40 -5.86
CA ASP A 136 -5.27 14.61 -5.07
C ASP A 136 -6.59 15.36 -4.82
N THR A 137 -7.57 15.26 -5.73
CA THR A 137 -8.90 15.87 -5.56
C THR A 137 -9.68 15.21 -4.42
N VAL A 138 -9.66 13.87 -4.34
CA VAL A 138 -10.28 13.09 -3.26
C VAL A 138 -9.57 13.39 -1.95
N PHE A 139 -8.23 13.36 -1.91
CA PHE A 139 -7.46 13.70 -0.72
C PHE A 139 -7.70 15.12 -0.24
N ARG A 140 -7.81 16.12 -1.14
CA ARG A 140 -8.15 17.50 -0.76
C ARG A 140 -9.55 17.61 -0.19
N LYS A 141 -10.53 16.94 -0.79
CA LYS A 141 -11.93 16.94 -0.34
C LYS A 141 -12.09 16.29 1.03
N ARG A 142 -11.50 15.10 1.21
CA ARG A 142 -11.61 14.32 2.46
C ARG A 142 -10.63 14.79 3.54
N GLY A 143 -9.51 15.40 3.15
CA GLY A 143 -8.49 15.93 4.05
C GLY A 143 -9.01 17.03 4.98
N VAL A 144 -10.00 17.81 4.55
CA VAL A 144 -10.66 18.81 5.41
C VAL A 144 -11.27 18.17 6.66
N GLU A 145 -11.83 16.96 6.52
CA GLU A 145 -12.48 16.23 7.62
C GLU A 145 -11.47 15.84 8.73
N PHE A 146 -10.19 15.64 8.37
CA PHE A 146 -9.13 15.37 9.35
C PHE A 146 -8.66 16.64 10.06
N VAL A 147 -8.71 17.79 9.38
CA VAL A 147 -8.28 19.09 9.94
C VAL A 147 -9.33 19.66 10.88
N ASP A 148 -10.61 19.55 10.53
CA ASP A 148 -11.73 20.03 11.35
C ASP A 148 -12.14 19.07 12.46
N GLY A 149 -11.58 17.85 12.47
CA GLY A 149 -11.79 16.83 13.49
C GLY A 149 -13.08 16.01 13.31
N SER A 150 -13.82 16.19 12.21
CA SER A 150 -14.99 15.37 11.88
C SER A 150 -14.63 13.93 11.53
N ALA A 151 -13.41 13.69 11.07
CA ALA A 151 -12.75 12.39 11.02
C ALA A 151 -11.56 12.39 12.00
N PRO A 152 -11.66 11.74 13.17
CA PRO A 152 -10.62 11.82 14.20
C PRO A 152 -9.34 11.05 13.86
N GLY A 153 -9.35 10.26 12.79
CA GLY A 153 -8.23 9.43 12.35
C GLY A 153 -8.65 8.40 11.31
N PHE A 154 -7.77 7.43 11.09
CA PHE A 154 -8.03 6.32 10.18
C PHE A 154 -7.55 4.98 10.76
N ALA A 155 -8.08 3.89 10.22
CA ALA A 155 -7.67 2.51 10.47
C ALA A 155 -7.18 1.88 9.16
N ALA A 156 -5.95 1.38 9.16
CA ALA A 156 -5.45 0.54 8.06
C ALA A 156 -5.66 -0.93 8.45
N ILE A 157 -6.49 -1.64 7.69
CA ILE A 157 -6.79 -3.07 7.91
C ILE A 157 -6.17 -3.86 6.77
N VAL A 158 -5.30 -4.81 7.12
CA VAL A 158 -4.60 -5.67 6.15
C VAL A 158 -5.00 -7.13 6.32
N GLY A 159 -5.32 -7.82 5.23
CA GLY A 159 -5.68 -9.24 5.22
C GLY A 159 -7.18 -9.49 5.30
N ALA A 160 -7.56 -10.49 6.09
CA ALA A 160 -8.93 -10.94 6.26
C ALA A 160 -9.23 -11.28 7.73
N ALA A 161 -10.48 -11.09 8.15
CA ALA A 161 -10.95 -11.57 9.44
C ALA A 161 -11.20 -13.09 9.39
N PRO A 162 -11.38 -13.78 10.53
CA PRO A 162 -11.71 -15.20 10.53
C PRO A 162 -13.01 -15.56 9.79
N ASN A 163 -13.99 -14.64 9.75
CA ASN A 163 -15.24 -14.78 9.02
C ASN A 163 -15.88 -13.40 8.71
N PRO A 164 -16.87 -13.34 7.81
CA PRO A 164 -17.59 -12.11 7.44
C PRO A 164 -18.26 -11.38 8.61
N GLU A 165 -18.83 -12.10 9.58
CA GLU A 165 -19.51 -11.50 10.73
C GLU A 165 -18.55 -10.69 11.62
N ILE A 166 -17.33 -11.22 11.82
CA ILE A 166 -16.29 -10.54 12.58
C ILE A 166 -15.74 -9.36 11.79
N ALA A 167 -15.53 -9.49 10.47
CA ALA A 167 -15.10 -8.37 9.62
C ALA A 167 -16.08 -7.19 9.74
N LYS A 168 -17.38 -7.47 9.57
CA LYS A 168 -18.45 -6.49 9.72
C LYS A 168 -18.46 -5.84 11.09
N MET A 169 -18.39 -6.63 12.17
CA MET A 169 -18.37 -6.13 13.54
C MET A 169 -17.23 -5.13 13.76
N ILE A 170 -16.00 -5.46 13.33
CA ILE A 170 -14.82 -4.61 13.50
C ILE A 170 -14.95 -3.31 12.71
N VAL A 171 -15.35 -3.41 11.44
CA VAL A 171 -15.40 -2.27 10.53
C VAL A 171 -16.54 -1.31 10.91
N GLU A 172 -17.71 -1.81 11.26
CA GLU A 172 -18.81 -0.98 11.75
C GLU A 172 -18.45 -0.24 13.05
N GLU A 173 -17.66 -0.86 13.94
CA GLU A 173 -17.22 -0.19 15.17
C GLU A 173 -16.27 0.97 14.87
N TYR A 174 -15.37 0.85 13.90
CA TYR A 174 -14.55 1.96 13.44
C TYR A 174 -15.37 3.03 12.71
N GLN A 175 -16.35 2.62 11.91
CA GLN A 175 -17.23 3.54 11.19
C GLN A 175 -18.11 4.36 12.15
N ARG A 176 -18.63 3.77 13.22
CA ARG A 176 -19.35 4.47 14.31
C ARG A 176 -18.51 5.54 15.00
N ARG A 177 -17.19 5.40 14.97
CA ARG A 177 -16.21 6.38 15.50
C ARG A 177 -15.77 7.40 14.45
N SER A 178 -16.45 7.44 13.30
CA SER A 178 -16.17 8.36 12.20
C SER A 178 -14.77 8.20 11.58
N LEU A 179 -14.14 7.03 11.70
CA LEU A 179 -12.82 6.80 11.10
C LEU A 179 -12.93 6.47 9.62
N TYR A 180 -11.91 6.87 8.86
CA TYR A 180 -11.64 6.27 7.55
C TYR A 180 -11.02 4.89 7.74
N ILE A 181 -11.50 3.90 7.01
CA ILE A 181 -11.00 2.53 7.05
C ILE A 181 -10.41 2.22 5.68
N PHE A 182 -9.10 2.03 5.62
CA PHE A 182 -8.38 1.65 4.41
C PHE A 182 -8.09 0.15 4.47
N CYS A 183 -8.62 -0.62 3.53
CA CYS A 183 -8.51 -2.07 3.50
C CYS A 183 -7.62 -2.52 2.34
N ALA A 184 -6.64 -3.37 2.63
CA ALA A 184 -5.75 -3.95 1.62
C ALA A 184 -5.38 -5.40 1.97
N ALA A 185 -4.69 -6.07 1.05
CA ALA A 185 -4.10 -7.40 1.19
C ALA A 185 -5.07 -8.58 1.38
N ASN A 186 -4.79 -9.66 0.68
CA ASN A 186 -5.46 -10.95 0.79
C ASN A 186 -4.79 -11.81 1.86
N GLN A 187 -5.62 -12.52 2.64
CA GLN A 187 -5.16 -13.56 3.55
C GLN A 187 -6.12 -14.76 3.45
N ASN A 188 -5.55 -15.95 3.25
CA ASN A 188 -6.30 -17.20 3.14
C ASN A 188 -7.34 -17.24 2.00
N GLY A 189 -7.07 -16.55 0.89
CA GLY A 189 -7.93 -16.58 -0.30
C GLY A 189 -9.11 -15.62 -0.24
N THR A 190 -9.15 -14.70 0.74
CA THR A 190 -10.14 -13.62 0.80
C THR A 190 -9.53 -12.35 1.40
N THR A 191 -10.30 -11.26 1.38
CA THR A 191 -9.95 -9.95 1.92
C THR A 191 -11.06 -9.47 2.85
N VAL A 192 -10.76 -8.50 3.72
CA VAL A 192 -11.82 -7.86 4.52
C VAL A 192 -12.90 -7.21 3.63
N ILE A 193 -12.55 -6.68 2.45
CA ILE A 193 -13.52 -6.06 1.54
C ILE A 193 -14.52 -7.07 0.99
N GLU A 194 -14.04 -8.22 0.51
CA GLU A 194 -14.94 -9.28 0.01
C GLU A 194 -15.83 -9.82 1.14
N GLN A 195 -15.29 -9.97 2.34
CA GLN A 195 -16.05 -10.36 3.54
C GLN A 195 -17.15 -9.34 3.90
N LEU A 196 -16.88 -8.05 3.74
CA LEU A 196 -17.88 -7.00 3.97
C LEU A 196 -19.00 -7.03 2.93
N ILE A 197 -18.64 -7.21 1.65
CA ILE A 197 -19.60 -7.35 0.55
C ILE A 197 -20.48 -8.58 0.78
N GLU A 198 -19.89 -9.73 1.14
CA GLU A 198 -20.62 -10.96 1.51
C GLU A 198 -21.60 -10.72 2.67
N ALA A 199 -21.21 -9.90 3.65
CA ALA A 199 -22.03 -9.54 4.80
C ALA A 199 -23.05 -8.40 4.52
N GLY A 200 -23.19 -7.99 3.25
CA GLY A 200 -24.12 -6.94 2.79
C GLY A 200 -23.76 -5.54 3.26
N VAL A 201 -22.47 -5.24 3.44
CA VAL A 201 -21.97 -3.92 3.85
C VAL A 201 -21.52 -3.15 2.62
N GLN A 202 -22.05 -1.94 2.45
CA GLN A 202 -21.62 -1.04 1.38
C GLN A 202 -20.22 -0.49 1.65
N VAL A 203 -19.33 -0.61 0.66
CA VAL A 203 -17.96 -0.08 0.71
C VAL A 203 -17.77 1.04 -0.32
N GLY A 204 -16.74 1.86 -0.11
CA GLY A 204 -16.40 3.03 -0.93
C GLY A 204 -16.02 4.25 -0.08
N TRP A 205 -15.56 5.32 -0.74
CA TRP A 205 -15.19 6.57 -0.07
C TRP A 205 -16.35 7.20 0.68
N ASN A 206 -17.57 7.07 0.18
CA ASN A 206 -18.78 7.66 0.76
C ASN A 206 -19.16 6.99 2.09
N THR A 207 -18.86 5.70 2.26
CA THR A 207 -19.04 4.99 3.54
C THR A 207 -17.78 5.00 4.40
N ARG A 208 -16.72 5.68 3.94
CA ARG A 208 -15.39 5.73 4.56
C ARG A 208 -14.70 4.37 4.67
N ILE A 209 -15.14 3.36 3.93
CA ILE A 209 -14.53 2.03 3.85
C ILE A 209 -13.88 1.93 2.47
N VAL A 210 -12.59 2.25 2.37
CA VAL A 210 -11.87 2.39 1.10
C VAL A 210 -11.17 1.08 0.76
N PRO A 211 -11.59 0.36 -0.31
CA PRO A 211 -10.91 -0.82 -0.80
C PRO A 211 -9.70 -0.42 -1.66
N PHE A 212 -8.50 -0.49 -1.09
CA PHE A 212 -7.27 -0.09 -1.78
C PHE A 212 -6.86 -1.12 -2.83
N GLY A 213 -6.67 -2.38 -2.44
CA GLY A 213 -6.27 -3.44 -3.35
C GLY A 213 -6.24 -4.82 -2.70
N PRO A 214 -6.23 -5.91 -3.50
CA PRO A 214 -6.18 -7.27 -2.98
C PRO A 214 -4.77 -7.68 -2.54
N ASP A 215 -3.73 -6.92 -2.91
CA ASP A 215 -2.36 -7.13 -2.48
C ASP A 215 -1.96 -6.07 -1.45
N ILE A 216 -0.84 -6.31 -0.77
CA ILE A 216 -0.18 -5.24 -0.01
C ILE A 216 0.65 -4.40 -0.99
N SER A 217 0.46 -3.08 -0.94
CA SER A 217 1.00 -2.09 -1.86
C SER A 217 1.20 -0.74 -1.16
#